data_AF-A0A955DB49-F1
#
_entry.id   AF-A0A955DB49-F1
#
_cell.length_a   1.000
_cell.length_b   1.000
_cell.length_c   1.000
_cell.angle_alpha   90.00
_cell.angle_beta   90.00
_cell.angle_gamma   90.00
#
_symmetry.space_group_name_H-M   'P 1'
#
loop_
_entity.id
_entity.type
_entity.pdbx_description
1 polymer ?
#
loop_
_entity_poly.entity_id
_entity_poly.type
_entity_poly.pdbx_seq_one_letter_code
_entity_poly.pdbx_strand_id
1 'polypeptide(L)'
;MQTRHTLALALCCGSASIAAAQPISWAAGSGPWGNASNWNPVNVPDNAGEDAILGGGSAYTVSLATAPAISPTIGSLMITNPLAALSIEGGRTLTLNAASSSNHGLIQLNPNGAGSAALLSVAAPVTLGGTGQVQMVAGGGFSQINATAGATLTNGPGHTIRGVGNINATLLNQGTIRADSSISLTGTTLLLQTGMKANNASIEAAGGSTLAISGITLDQTGGGALLADGGDISLRSAAVLGGSINATGTGLLEITTGTCRLDSVTLNIPTDIVGGRNLVISGPGLPNNNILRINPNLGGVGTILRFDNSGVLGGTGQVQMVAGGVFSQLNTAAGATITHDAPHTIRGVGQVNAGLINNSTITADGQPGVPLQLRVEDKTNNAVLEAAPDSDLWIDSITIDQTGGGSINATGAGSLISLRSATILGGSINATGTGLLEITTGTCRLDSVTLNTPTDIVGGRNLVISGPGLPNNDLLRINPNLGGTGTILRFDN
;
A
#
# COMPACT_ATOMS: atom_id res chain seq x y z
N MET A 1 -55.23 -48.97 -23.84
CA MET A 1 -54.26 -49.36 -24.88
C MET A 1 -53.96 -48.11 -25.71
N GLN A 2 -52.94 -47.35 -25.35
CA GLN A 2 -52.40 -46.27 -26.18
C GLN A 2 -50.91 -46.15 -25.86
N THR A 3 -50.11 -46.42 -26.88
CA THR A 3 -48.66 -46.59 -26.87
C THR A 3 -47.96 -45.22 -26.89
N ARG A 4 -47.07 -45.01 -25.91
CA ARG A 4 -46.14 -43.88 -25.87
C ARG A 4 -45.11 -44.03 -26.98
N HIS A 5 -44.97 -43.02 -27.84
CA HIS A 5 -43.82 -42.87 -28.75
C HIS A 5 -42.95 -41.74 -28.20
N THR A 6 -41.82 -42.11 -27.60
CA THR A 6 -40.78 -41.16 -27.18
C THR A 6 -39.84 -40.98 -28.36
N LEU A 7 -39.84 -39.79 -28.96
CA LEU A 7 -38.92 -39.41 -30.03
C LEU A 7 -37.57 -39.04 -29.39
N ALA A 8 -36.53 -39.87 -29.60
CA ALA A 8 -35.18 -39.56 -29.17
C ALA A 8 -34.50 -38.64 -30.20
N LEU A 9 -34.32 -37.37 -29.83
CA LEU A 9 -33.53 -36.41 -30.60
C LEU A 9 -32.05 -36.65 -30.29
N ALA A 10 -31.32 -37.28 -31.21
CA ALA A 10 -29.89 -37.46 -31.12
C ALA A 10 -29.19 -36.10 -31.28
N LEU A 11 -28.69 -35.54 -30.18
CA LEU A 11 -27.78 -34.40 -30.19
C LEU A 11 -26.42 -34.90 -30.70
N CYS A 12 -26.13 -34.69 -31.98
CA CYS A 12 -24.78 -34.84 -32.50
C CYS A 12 -23.92 -33.72 -31.91
N CYS A 13 -23.31 -33.97 -30.75
CA CYS A 13 -22.16 -33.21 -30.29
C CYS A 13 -21.03 -33.43 -31.29
N GLY A 14 -20.92 -32.55 -32.28
CA GLY A 14 -19.74 -32.44 -33.12
C GLY A 14 -18.55 -32.23 -32.20
N SER A 15 -17.73 -33.26 -32.05
CA SER A 15 -16.43 -33.15 -31.41
C SER A 15 -15.63 -32.24 -32.33
N ALA A 16 -15.52 -30.96 -31.97
CA ALA A 16 -14.47 -30.12 -32.52
C ALA A 16 -13.16 -30.77 -32.08
N SER A 17 -12.53 -31.52 -32.98
CA SER A 17 -11.18 -32.01 -32.79
C SER A 17 -10.30 -30.78 -32.61
N ILE A 18 -9.91 -30.50 -31.37
CA ILE A 18 -8.85 -29.55 -31.08
C ILE A 18 -7.63 -30.12 -31.80
N ALA A 19 -7.12 -29.43 -32.82
CA ALA A 19 -5.87 -29.83 -33.46
C ALA A 19 -4.82 -29.93 -32.34
N ALA A 20 -4.30 -31.14 -32.11
CA ALA A 20 -3.26 -31.33 -31.11
C ALA A 20 -2.01 -30.59 -31.58
N ALA A 21 -1.45 -29.74 -30.71
CA ALA A 21 -0.21 -29.05 -31.02
C ALA A 21 0.91 -30.07 -31.29
N GLN A 22 1.77 -29.79 -32.26
CA GLN A 22 2.87 -30.67 -32.63
C GLN A 22 3.99 -30.56 -31.58
N PRO A 23 4.31 -31.62 -30.83
CA PRO A 23 5.43 -31.59 -29.89
C PRO A 23 6.76 -31.68 -30.64
N ILE A 24 7.70 -30.80 -30.31
CA ILE A 24 9.02 -30.72 -30.92
C ILE A 24 10.05 -30.62 -29.79
N SER A 25 10.91 -31.65 -29.69
CA SER A 25 11.84 -31.81 -28.58
C SER A 25 13.25 -31.34 -28.91
N TRP A 26 13.87 -30.62 -27.98
CA TRP A 26 15.28 -30.24 -28.08
C TRP A 26 16.16 -31.49 -28.00
N ALA A 27 17.06 -31.63 -28.97
CA ALA A 27 17.92 -32.81 -29.16
C ALA A 27 19.42 -32.46 -29.12
N ALA A 28 19.77 -31.20 -28.86
CA ALA A 28 21.15 -30.72 -28.85
C ALA A 28 21.65 -30.37 -27.44
N GLY A 29 22.94 -30.02 -27.32
CA GLY A 29 23.48 -29.31 -26.17
C GLY A 29 23.10 -27.82 -26.19
N SER A 30 23.97 -26.95 -25.67
CA SER A 30 23.75 -25.51 -25.78
C SER A 30 23.77 -25.06 -27.24
N GLY A 31 22.84 -24.19 -27.64
CA GLY A 31 22.76 -23.78 -29.04
C GLY A 31 21.60 -22.85 -29.40
N PRO A 32 21.52 -22.44 -30.67
CA PRO A 32 20.48 -21.56 -31.19
C PRO A 32 19.14 -22.26 -31.33
N TRP A 33 18.07 -21.64 -30.81
CA TRP A 33 16.68 -22.09 -30.99
C TRP A 33 16.32 -22.20 -32.48
N GLY A 34 16.73 -21.22 -33.29
CA GLY A 34 16.35 -21.15 -34.71
C GLY A 34 17.07 -22.15 -35.62
N ASN A 35 17.90 -23.06 -35.10
CA ASN A 35 18.50 -24.11 -35.90
C ASN A 35 17.66 -25.40 -35.84
N ALA A 36 17.01 -25.75 -36.95
CA ALA A 36 16.14 -26.93 -37.07
C ALA A 36 16.85 -28.24 -36.68
N SER A 37 18.17 -28.37 -36.89
CA SER A 37 18.90 -29.59 -36.54
C SER A 37 19.01 -29.84 -35.04
N ASN A 38 18.69 -28.83 -34.22
CA ASN A 38 18.68 -28.96 -32.76
C ASN A 38 17.36 -29.53 -32.23
N TRP A 39 16.38 -29.76 -33.10
CA TRP A 39 15.04 -30.21 -32.74
C TRP A 39 14.70 -31.58 -33.36
N ASN A 40 13.87 -32.34 -32.67
CA ASN A 40 13.32 -33.61 -33.12
C ASN A 40 11.78 -33.63 -32.94
N PRO A 41 10.98 -33.77 -34.02
CA PRO A 41 11.41 -33.84 -35.43
C PRO A 41 12.16 -32.58 -35.87
N VAL A 42 12.93 -32.67 -36.97
CA VAL A 42 13.72 -31.55 -37.52
C VAL A 42 12.78 -30.45 -38.02
N ASN A 43 12.39 -29.58 -37.11
CA ASN A 43 11.47 -28.47 -37.30
C ASN A 43 11.75 -27.45 -36.19
N VAL A 44 11.81 -26.16 -36.50
CA VAL A 44 11.95 -25.12 -35.45
C VAL A 44 10.55 -24.86 -34.90
N PRO A 45 10.32 -24.95 -33.57
CA PRO A 45 9.07 -24.48 -33.00
C PRO A 45 8.97 -22.97 -33.14
N ASP A 46 8.13 -22.50 -34.07
CA ASP A 46 7.93 -21.09 -34.38
C ASP A 46 6.49 -20.70 -34.73
N ASN A 47 5.56 -21.66 -34.68
CA ASN A 47 4.13 -21.46 -34.91
C ASN A 47 3.26 -21.83 -33.69
N ALA A 48 2.11 -21.16 -33.55
CA ALA A 48 1.16 -21.33 -32.43
C ALA A 48 0.58 -22.74 -32.30
N GLY A 49 0.68 -23.56 -33.35
CA GLY A 49 0.29 -24.98 -33.35
C GLY A 49 1.42 -25.92 -32.93
N GLU A 50 2.57 -25.42 -32.47
CA GLU A 50 3.74 -26.21 -32.12
C GLU A 50 4.13 -26.02 -30.66
N ASP A 51 4.50 -27.10 -29.99
CA ASP A 51 4.96 -27.08 -28.60
C ASP A 51 6.46 -27.36 -28.55
N ALA A 52 7.21 -26.52 -27.84
CA ALA A 52 8.64 -26.68 -27.65
C ALA A 52 8.94 -27.42 -26.34
N ILE A 53 9.68 -28.52 -26.40
CA ILE A 53 10.04 -29.33 -25.22
C ILE A 53 11.56 -29.25 -24.98
N LEU A 54 11.96 -28.66 -23.85
CA LEU A 54 13.35 -28.63 -23.39
C LEU A 54 13.57 -29.71 -22.32
N GLY A 55 13.97 -30.91 -22.77
CA GLY A 55 14.16 -32.10 -21.94
C GLY A 55 15.63 -32.49 -21.70
N GLY A 56 15.87 -33.79 -21.50
CA GLY A 56 17.21 -34.32 -21.20
C GLY A 56 17.59 -34.20 -19.72
N GLY A 57 18.81 -34.63 -19.37
CA GLY A 57 19.30 -34.68 -17.98
C GLY A 57 20.57 -33.88 -17.69
N SER A 58 21.16 -33.22 -18.70
CA SER A 58 22.38 -32.40 -18.56
C SER A 58 22.06 -30.92 -18.68
N ALA A 59 22.92 -30.06 -18.12
CA ALA A 59 22.78 -28.62 -18.26
C ALA A 59 23.07 -28.15 -19.69
N TYR A 60 22.25 -27.24 -20.21
CA TYR A 60 22.46 -26.57 -21.49
C TYR A 60 21.68 -25.25 -21.56
N THR A 61 22.08 -24.37 -22.48
CA THR A 61 21.39 -23.11 -22.75
C THR A 61 20.89 -23.06 -24.19
N VAL A 62 19.59 -22.85 -24.35
CA VAL A 62 18.96 -22.54 -25.64
C VAL A 62 18.89 -21.02 -25.78
N SER A 63 19.37 -20.47 -26.91
CA SER A 63 19.44 -19.01 -27.15
C SER A 63 18.54 -18.60 -28.31
N LEU A 64 17.77 -17.51 -28.15
CA LEU A 64 16.96 -16.94 -29.23
C LEU A 64 17.74 -15.97 -30.13
N ALA A 65 18.88 -15.42 -29.67
CA ALA A 65 19.71 -14.50 -30.44
C ALA A 65 20.92 -15.15 -31.13
N THR A 66 21.34 -16.34 -30.72
CA THR A 66 22.40 -17.07 -31.45
C THR A 66 21.89 -17.43 -32.84
N ALA A 67 22.68 -17.16 -33.88
CA ALA A 67 22.25 -17.39 -35.25
C ALA A 67 21.93 -18.89 -35.50
N PRO A 68 20.78 -19.23 -36.13
CA PRO A 68 19.75 -18.32 -36.64
C PRO A 68 18.88 -17.69 -35.52
N ALA A 69 18.88 -16.36 -35.42
CA ALA A 69 18.15 -15.64 -34.39
C ALA A 69 16.66 -15.53 -34.73
N ILE A 70 15.78 -15.67 -33.74
CA ILE A 70 14.33 -15.78 -33.98
C ILE A 70 13.51 -15.14 -32.84
N SER A 71 12.24 -14.80 -33.12
CA SER A 71 11.27 -14.39 -32.11
C SER A 71 9.99 -15.20 -32.29
N PRO A 72 9.97 -16.45 -31.77
CA PRO A 72 8.95 -17.42 -32.12
C PRO A 72 7.63 -17.15 -31.39
N THR A 73 6.52 -17.52 -32.04
CA THR A 73 5.21 -17.64 -31.40
C THR A 73 4.86 -19.11 -31.39
N ILE A 74 4.81 -19.72 -30.20
CA ILE A 74 4.55 -21.15 -30.05
C ILE A 74 3.25 -21.39 -29.30
N GLY A 75 2.75 -22.62 -29.34
CA GLY A 75 1.68 -23.09 -28.46
C GLY A 75 2.17 -23.06 -27.01
N SER A 76 2.88 -24.11 -26.62
CA SER A 76 3.35 -24.32 -25.25
C SER A 76 4.87 -24.40 -25.17
N LEU A 77 5.44 -23.91 -24.08
CA LEU A 77 6.81 -24.19 -23.67
C LEU A 77 6.80 -25.23 -22.54
N MET A 78 7.52 -26.33 -22.71
CA MET A 78 7.68 -27.38 -21.69
C MET A 78 9.16 -27.58 -21.37
N ILE A 79 9.67 -26.87 -20.36
CA ILE A 79 11.01 -27.12 -19.81
C ILE A 79 10.88 -28.18 -18.73
N THR A 80 11.16 -29.43 -19.09
CA THR A 80 11.11 -30.58 -18.17
C THR A 80 12.44 -30.85 -17.50
N ASN A 81 13.55 -30.39 -18.08
CA ASN A 81 14.88 -30.48 -17.50
C ASN A 81 15.15 -29.30 -16.55
N PRO A 82 15.34 -29.54 -15.24
CA PRO A 82 15.57 -28.46 -14.27
C PRO A 82 16.92 -27.76 -14.42
N LEU A 83 17.85 -28.33 -15.21
CA LEU A 83 19.16 -27.76 -15.50
C LEU A 83 19.21 -27.02 -16.85
N ALA A 84 18.11 -27.01 -17.62
CA ALA A 84 18.04 -26.30 -18.88
C ALA A 84 17.76 -24.81 -18.65
N ALA A 85 18.43 -23.96 -19.42
CA ALA A 85 18.19 -22.53 -19.48
C ALA A 85 17.68 -22.13 -20.88
N LEU A 86 16.67 -21.26 -20.93
CA LEU A 86 16.23 -20.57 -22.14
C LEU A 86 16.61 -19.09 -22.02
N SER A 87 17.48 -18.62 -22.91
CA SER A 87 17.93 -17.24 -22.98
C SER A 87 17.13 -16.50 -24.06
N ILE A 88 16.41 -15.45 -23.62
CA ILE A 88 15.71 -14.48 -24.47
C ILE A 88 16.53 -13.20 -24.39
N GLU A 89 17.43 -12.99 -25.33
CA GLU A 89 18.30 -11.81 -25.34
C GLU A 89 17.59 -10.55 -25.85
N GLY A 90 18.20 -9.39 -25.65
CA GLY A 90 17.66 -8.12 -26.12
C GLY A 90 17.27 -8.13 -27.60
N GLY A 91 16.11 -7.56 -27.91
CA GLY A 91 15.53 -7.51 -29.24
C GLY A 91 14.85 -8.80 -29.68
N ARG A 92 14.74 -9.80 -28.80
CA ARG A 92 14.00 -11.06 -29.05
C ARG A 92 12.71 -11.11 -28.24
N THR A 93 11.73 -11.83 -28.76
CA THR A 93 10.45 -12.10 -28.09
C THR A 93 10.12 -13.58 -28.18
N LEU A 94 9.73 -14.20 -27.06
CA LEU A 94 9.01 -15.47 -27.06
C LEU A 94 7.53 -15.20 -26.78
N THR A 95 6.65 -15.68 -27.64
CA THR A 95 5.19 -15.58 -27.43
C THR A 95 4.60 -16.97 -27.18
N LEU A 96 3.85 -17.14 -26.10
CA LEU A 96 3.11 -18.36 -25.75
C LEU A 96 1.62 -18.18 -26.08
N ASN A 97 0.99 -19.20 -26.69
CA ASN A 97 -0.39 -19.12 -27.18
C ASN A 97 -1.30 -20.27 -26.72
N ALA A 98 -0.78 -21.24 -25.98
CA ALA A 98 -1.57 -22.34 -25.42
C ALA A 98 -1.87 -22.14 -23.92
N ALA A 99 -2.96 -22.76 -23.45
CA ALA A 99 -3.45 -22.57 -22.08
C ALA A 99 -2.44 -22.95 -20.98
N SER A 100 -1.48 -23.82 -21.28
CA SER A 100 -0.51 -24.33 -20.31
C SER A 100 0.89 -24.34 -20.88
N SER A 101 1.84 -23.92 -20.07
CA SER A 101 3.29 -24.08 -20.26
C SER A 101 3.90 -24.48 -18.91
N SER A 102 4.99 -25.23 -18.94
CA SER A 102 5.70 -25.66 -17.74
C SER A 102 7.16 -25.24 -17.80
N ASN A 103 7.65 -24.74 -16.67
CA ASN A 103 9.05 -24.40 -16.49
C ASN A 103 9.56 -25.04 -15.20
N HIS A 104 10.40 -26.06 -15.33
CA HIS A 104 11.18 -26.62 -14.22
C HIS A 104 12.63 -26.13 -14.19
N GLY A 105 13.07 -25.42 -15.23
CA GLY A 105 14.42 -24.88 -15.36
C GLY A 105 14.45 -23.36 -15.20
N LEU A 106 15.22 -22.71 -16.08
CA LEU A 106 15.45 -21.26 -16.04
C LEU A 106 15.06 -20.61 -17.37
N ILE A 107 14.25 -19.55 -17.33
CA ILE A 107 14.04 -18.65 -18.47
C ILE A 107 14.69 -17.31 -18.12
N GLN A 108 15.63 -16.81 -18.91
CA GLN A 108 16.31 -15.53 -18.67
C GLN A 108 15.89 -14.50 -19.71
N LEU A 109 15.42 -13.34 -19.23
CA LEU A 109 15.12 -12.18 -20.07
C LEU A 109 16.26 -11.19 -19.99
N ASN A 110 16.85 -10.91 -21.14
CA ASN A 110 17.97 -10.00 -21.34
C ASN A 110 19.20 -10.32 -20.48
N PRO A 111 19.71 -11.58 -20.48
CA PRO A 111 20.87 -11.96 -19.69
C PRO A 111 22.18 -11.27 -20.12
N ASN A 112 22.19 -10.60 -21.28
CA ASN A 112 23.32 -9.83 -21.79
C ASN A 112 23.25 -8.32 -21.48
N GLY A 113 22.20 -7.84 -20.81
CA GLY A 113 22.06 -6.43 -20.44
C GLY A 113 21.96 -5.47 -21.64
N ALA A 114 21.43 -5.94 -22.77
CA ALA A 114 21.30 -5.17 -23.99
C ALA A 114 20.29 -4.01 -23.84
N GLY A 115 20.56 -2.87 -24.49
CA GLY A 115 19.69 -1.69 -24.50
C GLY A 115 18.41 -1.83 -25.35
N SER A 116 18.07 -3.05 -25.77
CA SER A 116 16.85 -3.41 -26.49
C SER A 116 16.03 -4.38 -25.66
N ALA A 117 14.71 -4.25 -25.68
CA ALA A 117 13.84 -5.07 -24.84
C ALA A 117 13.87 -6.57 -25.20
N ALA A 118 13.96 -7.44 -24.20
CA ALA A 118 13.71 -8.87 -24.29
C ALA A 118 12.34 -9.19 -23.68
N LEU A 119 11.47 -9.88 -24.43
CA LEU A 119 10.07 -10.06 -24.07
C LEU A 119 9.71 -11.53 -23.90
N LEU A 120 9.07 -11.85 -22.77
CA LEU A 120 8.16 -13.00 -22.68
C LEU A 120 6.74 -12.47 -22.83
N SER A 121 5.99 -12.96 -23.82
CA SER A 121 4.64 -12.53 -24.11
C SER A 121 3.64 -13.67 -24.09
N VAL A 122 2.39 -13.38 -23.72
CA VAL A 122 1.27 -14.32 -23.85
C VAL A 122 0.21 -13.75 -24.81
N ALA A 123 -0.16 -14.56 -25.81
CA ALA A 123 -1.17 -14.23 -26.83
C ALA A 123 -2.58 -14.74 -26.48
N ALA A 124 -2.67 -15.66 -25.51
CA ALA A 124 -3.89 -16.19 -24.93
C ALA A 124 -3.74 -16.30 -23.40
N PRO A 125 -4.79 -16.62 -22.64
CA PRO A 125 -4.64 -17.00 -21.24
C PRO A 125 -3.68 -18.18 -21.11
N VAL A 126 -2.54 -17.99 -20.44
CA VAL A 126 -1.47 -18.99 -20.31
C VAL A 126 -1.16 -19.18 -18.84
N THR A 127 -1.14 -20.42 -18.37
CA THR A 127 -0.53 -20.77 -17.09
C THR A 127 0.90 -21.21 -17.29
N LEU A 128 1.85 -20.48 -16.71
CA LEU A 128 3.25 -20.90 -16.61
C LEU A 128 3.48 -21.52 -15.23
N GLY A 129 3.39 -22.86 -15.17
CA GLY A 129 3.58 -23.63 -13.95
C GLY A 129 4.97 -24.27 -13.84
N GLY A 130 5.15 -25.14 -12.86
CA GLY A 130 6.41 -25.84 -12.61
C GLY A 130 7.19 -25.26 -11.42
N THR A 131 8.39 -25.77 -11.19
CA THR A 131 9.25 -25.42 -10.03
C THR A 131 10.41 -24.51 -10.40
N GLY A 132 10.49 -24.12 -11.67
CA GLY A 132 11.55 -23.29 -12.23
C GLY A 132 11.31 -21.81 -11.99
N GLN A 133 12.11 -20.99 -12.67
CA GLN A 133 12.02 -19.54 -12.56
C GLN A 133 12.17 -18.81 -13.89
N VAL A 134 11.54 -17.63 -13.98
CA VAL A 134 11.84 -16.59 -14.95
C VAL A 134 12.71 -15.54 -14.26
N GLN A 135 13.89 -15.25 -14.82
CA GLN A 135 14.80 -14.19 -14.37
C GLN A 135 14.74 -12.99 -15.31
N MET A 136 14.38 -11.83 -14.77
CA MET A 136 14.39 -10.55 -15.48
C MET A 136 15.67 -9.79 -15.12
N VAL A 137 16.64 -9.76 -16.04
CA VAL A 137 18.05 -9.42 -15.72
C VAL A 137 18.39 -7.96 -16.01
N ALA A 138 17.59 -7.25 -16.82
CA ALA A 138 17.83 -5.85 -17.17
C ALA A 138 16.64 -4.96 -16.79
N GLY A 139 16.92 -3.93 -15.98
CA GLY A 139 15.92 -3.04 -15.43
C GLY A 139 15.31 -2.08 -16.45
N GLY A 140 14.36 -1.28 -15.97
CA GLY A 140 13.58 -0.40 -16.84
C GLY A 140 12.82 -1.19 -17.90
N GLY A 141 12.75 -0.66 -19.13
CA GLY A 141 12.04 -1.30 -20.24
C GLY A 141 12.80 -2.45 -20.91
N PHE A 142 13.89 -2.99 -20.35
CA PHE A 142 14.77 -3.90 -21.07
C PHE A 142 14.49 -5.39 -20.85
N SER A 143 13.97 -5.80 -19.69
CA SER A 143 13.35 -7.11 -19.48
C SER A 143 11.85 -6.92 -19.26
N GLN A 144 11.02 -7.58 -20.05
CA GLN A 144 9.57 -7.37 -20.01
C GLN A 144 8.76 -8.66 -20.03
N ILE A 145 7.70 -8.70 -19.23
CA ILE A 145 6.65 -9.72 -19.31
C ILE A 145 5.35 -9.03 -19.75
N ASN A 146 4.83 -9.43 -20.91
CA ASN A 146 3.70 -8.77 -21.57
C ASN A 146 2.53 -9.73 -21.82
N ALA A 147 1.33 -9.19 -21.92
CA ALA A 147 0.15 -9.92 -22.39
C ALA A 147 -0.56 -9.09 -23.45
N THR A 148 -1.04 -9.75 -24.49
CA THR A 148 -1.96 -9.13 -25.45
C THR A 148 -3.29 -8.79 -24.80
N ALA A 149 -4.07 -7.90 -25.41
CA ALA A 149 -5.37 -7.50 -24.86
C ALA A 149 -6.30 -8.72 -24.69
N GLY A 150 -6.82 -8.92 -23.47
CA GLY A 150 -7.67 -10.07 -23.13
C GLY A 150 -6.91 -11.33 -22.71
N ALA A 151 -5.59 -11.39 -22.87
CA ALA A 151 -4.76 -12.47 -22.34
C ALA A 151 -4.36 -12.20 -20.88
N THR A 152 -4.24 -13.28 -20.11
CA THR A 152 -3.75 -13.26 -18.72
C THR A 152 -2.63 -14.27 -18.58
N LEU A 153 -1.50 -13.84 -18.01
CA LEU A 153 -0.47 -14.77 -17.56
C LEU A 153 -0.80 -15.22 -16.14
N THR A 154 -0.80 -16.52 -15.90
CA THR A 154 -0.85 -17.08 -14.55
C THR A 154 0.55 -17.58 -14.17
N ASN A 155 1.17 -16.97 -13.16
CA ASN A 155 2.36 -17.52 -12.51
C ASN A 155 1.91 -18.66 -11.59
N GLY A 156 2.14 -19.91 -12.01
CA GLY A 156 1.59 -21.09 -11.34
C GLY A 156 2.21 -21.35 -9.96
N PRO A 157 1.55 -22.21 -9.13
CA PRO A 157 2.10 -22.60 -7.83
C PRO A 157 3.50 -23.21 -7.95
N GLY A 158 4.40 -22.82 -7.05
CA GLY A 158 5.79 -23.28 -7.04
C GLY A 158 6.72 -22.61 -8.08
N HIS A 159 6.17 -21.84 -9.01
CA HIS A 159 6.96 -21.12 -10.02
C HIS A 159 7.34 -19.72 -9.52
N THR A 160 8.54 -19.27 -9.91
CA THR A 160 9.08 -17.97 -9.49
C THR A 160 9.32 -17.03 -10.67
N ILE A 161 8.92 -15.76 -10.55
CA ILE A 161 9.37 -14.67 -11.42
C ILE A 161 10.24 -13.75 -10.56
N ARG A 162 11.50 -13.56 -10.90
CA ARG A 162 12.46 -12.79 -10.09
C ARG A 162 13.28 -11.83 -10.92
N GLY A 163 13.66 -10.70 -10.35
CA GLY A 163 14.63 -9.78 -10.96
C GLY A 163 14.13 -8.34 -11.01
N VAL A 164 14.48 -7.64 -12.09
CA VAL A 164 14.14 -6.23 -12.36
C VAL A 164 13.55 -6.06 -13.76
N GLY A 165 12.89 -4.93 -14.03
CA GLY A 165 12.27 -4.65 -15.32
C GLY A 165 10.78 -4.40 -15.19
N ASN A 166 10.00 -4.66 -16.24
CA ASN A 166 8.58 -4.31 -16.29
C ASN A 166 7.69 -5.55 -16.47
N ILE A 167 6.69 -5.71 -15.61
CA ILE A 167 5.59 -6.67 -15.83
C ILE A 167 4.36 -5.90 -16.27
N ASN A 168 4.14 -5.86 -17.59
CA ASN A 168 3.02 -5.19 -18.24
C ASN A 168 1.80 -6.10 -18.45
N ALA A 169 1.96 -7.41 -18.27
CA ALA A 169 0.88 -8.38 -18.43
C ALA A 169 -0.24 -8.19 -17.40
N THR A 170 -1.50 -8.40 -17.83
CA THR A 170 -2.56 -8.84 -16.91
C THR A 170 -2.10 -10.16 -16.29
N LEU A 171 -2.11 -10.23 -14.96
CA LEU A 171 -1.37 -11.26 -14.23
C LEU A 171 -2.19 -11.83 -13.08
N LEU A 172 -2.22 -13.15 -12.97
CA LEU A 172 -2.63 -13.88 -11.78
C LEU A 172 -1.41 -14.54 -11.14
N ASN A 173 -1.03 -14.11 -9.95
CA ASN A 173 0.07 -14.69 -9.21
C ASN A 173 -0.43 -15.77 -8.23
N GLN A 174 -0.09 -17.04 -8.51
CA GLN A 174 -0.26 -18.18 -7.61
C GLN A 174 1.08 -18.70 -7.07
N GLY A 175 2.21 -18.13 -7.52
CA GLY A 175 3.57 -18.48 -7.10
C GLY A 175 4.28 -17.31 -6.42
N THR A 176 5.58 -17.18 -6.66
CA THR A 176 6.38 -16.06 -6.11
C THR A 176 6.75 -15.08 -7.21
N ILE A 177 6.54 -13.79 -6.96
CA ILE A 177 7.14 -12.70 -7.75
C ILE A 177 8.09 -11.94 -6.83
N ARG A 178 9.37 -11.80 -7.19
CA ARG A 178 10.37 -11.18 -6.32
C ARG A 178 11.18 -10.12 -7.06
N ALA A 179 11.04 -8.86 -6.66
CA ALA A 179 11.96 -7.81 -7.07
C ALA A 179 13.33 -8.13 -6.49
N ASP A 180 14.33 -8.28 -7.36
CA ASP A 180 15.65 -8.72 -6.94
C ASP A 180 16.78 -8.17 -7.82
N SER A 181 17.43 -7.15 -7.31
CA SER A 181 18.55 -6.47 -7.97
C SER A 181 19.85 -7.27 -7.88
N SER A 182 19.94 -8.36 -7.09
CA SER A 182 21.17 -9.15 -6.96
C SER A 182 21.54 -9.90 -8.24
N ILE A 183 20.58 -10.11 -9.13
CA ILE A 183 20.77 -10.73 -10.45
C ILE A 183 20.68 -9.73 -11.59
N SER A 184 20.49 -8.45 -11.26
CA SER A 184 20.34 -7.39 -12.25
C SER A 184 21.70 -6.96 -12.80
N LEU A 185 21.76 -6.72 -14.11
CA LEU A 185 22.88 -6.02 -14.75
C LEU A 185 22.65 -4.50 -14.80
N THR A 186 21.40 -4.04 -14.71
CA THR A 186 21.04 -2.60 -14.78
C THR A 186 19.80 -2.29 -13.95
N GLY A 187 19.87 -1.25 -13.11
CA GLY A 187 18.74 -0.80 -12.28
C GLY A 187 18.36 -1.78 -11.15
N THR A 188 17.45 -1.34 -10.28
CA THR A 188 17.09 -2.03 -9.03
C THR A 188 15.59 -2.27 -8.87
N THR A 189 14.78 -1.87 -9.85
CA THR A 189 13.32 -1.84 -9.73
C THR A 189 12.66 -2.93 -10.56
N LEU A 190 11.76 -3.68 -9.94
CA LEU A 190 10.71 -4.43 -10.64
C LEU A 190 9.43 -3.57 -10.63
N LEU A 191 8.93 -3.23 -11.81
CA LEU A 191 7.77 -2.38 -12.00
C LEU A 191 6.56 -3.21 -12.43
N LEU A 192 5.54 -3.25 -11.57
CA LEU A 192 4.20 -3.73 -11.91
C LEU A 192 3.39 -2.54 -12.41
N GLN A 193 3.08 -2.52 -13.70
CA GLN A 193 2.34 -1.44 -14.34
C GLN A 193 1.46 -1.99 -15.45
N THR A 194 0.40 -1.25 -15.82
CA THR A 194 -0.59 -1.64 -16.85
C THR A 194 -1.26 -2.99 -16.59
N GLY A 195 -2.42 -3.28 -17.18
CA GLY A 195 -3.12 -4.54 -16.90
C GLY A 195 -3.55 -4.71 -15.42
N MET A 196 -4.52 -5.58 -15.17
CA MET A 196 -4.93 -5.87 -13.79
C MET A 196 -4.04 -6.97 -13.20
N LYS A 197 -3.68 -6.84 -11.92
CA LYS A 197 -2.81 -7.79 -11.22
C LYS A 197 -3.60 -8.37 -10.06
N ALA A 198 -3.74 -9.68 -10.04
CA ALA A 198 -4.25 -10.42 -8.90
C ALA A 198 -3.10 -11.20 -8.25
N ASN A 199 -3.03 -11.17 -6.93
CA ASN A 199 -2.04 -11.86 -6.13
C ASN A 199 -2.74 -12.75 -5.10
N ASN A 200 -2.62 -14.05 -5.28
CA ASN A 200 -3.14 -15.06 -4.36
C ASN A 200 -2.00 -15.77 -3.60
N ALA A 201 -0.77 -15.26 -3.73
CA ALA A 201 0.43 -15.82 -3.13
C ALA A 201 1.38 -14.69 -2.68
N SER A 202 2.66 -14.71 -3.06
CA SER A 202 3.65 -13.74 -2.56
C SER A 202 4.19 -12.83 -3.66
N ILE A 203 4.23 -11.53 -3.40
CA ILE A 203 5.03 -10.56 -4.16
C ILE A 203 6.00 -9.85 -3.20
N GLU A 204 7.28 -9.90 -3.50
CA GLU A 204 8.36 -9.61 -2.57
C GLU A 204 9.34 -8.56 -3.12
N ALA A 205 9.96 -7.77 -2.24
CA ALA A 205 11.08 -6.88 -2.54
C ALA A 205 12.31 -7.27 -1.73
N ALA A 206 13.32 -7.85 -2.37
CA ALA A 206 14.57 -8.23 -1.72
C ALA A 206 15.42 -7.01 -1.34
N GLY A 207 16.33 -7.17 -0.36
CA GLY A 207 17.30 -6.15 0.03
C GLY A 207 17.98 -5.45 -1.16
N GLY A 208 17.99 -4.11 -1.13
CA GLY A 208 18.54 -3.29 -2.22
C GLY A 208 17.69 -3.24 -3.50
N SER A 209 16.48 -3.78 -3.47
CA SER A 209 15.52 -3.78 -4.59
C SER A 209 14.30 -2.92 -4.27
N THR A 210 13.64 -2.43 -5.31
CA THR A 210 12.34 -1.75 -5.18
C THR A 210 11.29 -2.51 -5.97
N LEU A 211 10.19 -2.88 -5.31
CA LEU A 211 8.95 -3.28 -5.97
C LEU A 211 8.09 -2.04 -6.17
N ALA A 212 7.95 -1.58 -7.42
CA ALA A 212 7.09 -0.45 -7.74
C ALA A 212 5.75 -0.92 -8.31
N ILE A 213 4.64 -0.41 -7.78
CA ILE A 213 3.28 -0.67 -8.28
C ILE A 213 2.74 0.66 -8.78
N SER A 214 2.49 0.75 -10.09
CA SER A 214 2.23 2.02 -10.76
C SER A 214 0.98 2.02 -11.63
N GLY A 215 0.03 2.89 -11.32
CA GLY A 215 -1.14 3.16 -12.15
C GLY A 215 -2.12 2.00 -12.29
N ILE A 216 -2.08 1.02 -11.38
CA ILE A 216 -2.90 -0.19 -11.44
C ILE A 216 -3.59 -0.47 -10.10
N THR A 217 -4.60 -1.34 -10.15
CA THR A 217 -5.13 -2.02 -8.97
C THR A 217 -4.43 -3.37 -8.83
N LEU A 218 -3.85 -3.63 -7.66
CA LEU A 218 -3.37 -4.93 -7.22
C LEU A 218 -4.41 -5.55 -6.28
N ASP A 219 -5.05 -6.61 -6.73
CA ASP A 219 -6.03 -7.37 -5.94
C ASP A 219 -5.34 -8.50 -5.18
N GLN A 220 -5.41 -8.49 -3.86
CA GLN A 220 -4.88 -9.51 -2.96
C GLN A 220 -5.97 -10.32 -2.25
N THR A 221 -7.24 -10.16 -2.63
CA THR A 221 -8.39 -10.77 -1.94
C THR A 221 -8.41 -12.29 -2.02
N GLY A 222 -7.70 -12.89 -2.99
CA GLY A 222 -7.50 -14.34 -3.06
C GLY A 222 -6.45 -14.89 -2.08
N GLY A 223 -6.01 -14.10 -1.10
CA GLY A 223 -5.14 -14.54 -0.01
C GLY A 223 -3.66 -14.18 -0.17
N GLY A 224 -3.33 -13.24 -1.06
CA GLY A 224 -1.94 -12.85 -1.29
C GLY A 224 -1.38 -11.86 -0.27
N ALA A 225 -0.05 -11.80 -0.19
CA ALA A 225 0.69 -10.84 0.63
C ALA A 225 1.73 -10.07 -0.21
N LEU A 226 1.97 -8.81 0.20
CA LEU A 226 3.16 -8.06 -0.19
C LEU A 226 4.20 -8.17 0.93
N LEU A 227 5.46 -8.37 0.58
CA LEU A 227 6.56 -8.48 1.54
C LEU A 227 7.76 -7.64 1.13
N ALA A 228 8.10 -6.66 1.96
CA ALA A 228 9.35 -5.91 1.89
C ALA A 228 10.44 -6.67 2.65
N ASP A 229 11.17 -7.56 1.97
CA ASP A 229 12.22 -8.41 2.52
C ASP A 229 13.58 -7.71 2.53
N GLY A 230 13.66 -6.65 3.33
CA GLY A 230 14.77 -5.69 3.36
C GLY A 230 14.83 -4.72 2.18
N GLY A 231 14.03 -4.93 1.12
CA GLY A 231 13.81 -3.97 0.04
C GLY A 231 12.59 -3.09 0.27
N ASP A 232 12.28 -2.21 -0.67
CA ASP A 232 11.19 -1.23 -0.54
C ASP A 232 10.03 -1.52 -1.48
N ILE A 233 8.81 -1.18 -1.03
CA ILE A 233 7.60 -1.20 -1.84
C ILE A 233 7.18 0.24 -2.11
N SER A 234 7.03 0.60 -3.39
CA SER A 234 6.68 1.95 -3.82
C SER A 234 5.32 1.96 -4.51
N LEU A 235 4.33 2.64 -3.94
CA LEU A 235 3.02 2.86 -4.57
C LEU A 235 3.00 4.18 -5.35
N ARG A 236 2.56 4.12 -6.61
CA ARG A 236 2.55 5.24 -7.56
C ARG A 236 1.21 5.32 -8.27
N SER A 237 0.30 6.16 -7.78
CA SER A 237 -1.07 6.26 -8.30
C SER A 237 -1.75 4.87 -8.40
N ALA A 238 -1.53 4.03 -7.40
CA ALA A 238 -1.96 2.63 -7.38
C ALA A 238 -3.01 2.37 -6.30
N ALA A 239 -3.75 1.28 -6.45
CA ALA A 239 -4.66 0.76 -5.44
C ALA A 239 -4.25 -0.66 -5.03
N VAL A 240 -4.38 -0.98 -3.74
CA VAL A 240 -4.23 -2.33 -3.22
C VAL A 240 -5.52 -2.73 -2.51
N LEU A 241 -6.07 -3.90 -2.88
CA LEU A 241 -7.31 -4.42 -2.33
C LEU A 241 -7.04 -5.72 -1.55
N GLY A 242 -7.42 -5.76 -0.28
CA GLY A 242 -7.29 -6.94 0.57
C GLY A 242 -5.85 -7.26 0.98
N GLY A 243 -5.71 -8.32 1.77
CA GLY A 243 -4.42 -8.88 2.15
C GLY A 243 -3.63 -8.05 3.17
N SER A 244 -2.33 -8.32 3.23
CA SER A 244 -1.39 -7.63 4.11
C SER A 244 -0.15 -7.15 3.36
N ILE A 245 0.43 -6.06 3.86
CA ILE A 245 1.74 -5.57 3.46
C ILE A 245 2.66 -5.71 4.68
N ASN A 246 3.74 -6.46 4.52
CA ASN A 246 4.61 -6.88 5.61
C ASN A 246 6.04 -6.42 5.33
N ALA A 247 6.83 -6.19 6.38
CA ALA A 247 8.27 -6.01 6.25
C ALA A 247 9.04 -7.00 7.12
N THR A 248 10.18 -7.44 6.61
CA THR A 248 11.28 -8.03 7.39
C THR A 248 12.49 -7.13 7.27
N GLY A 249 13.28 -7.02 8.35
CA GLY A 249 14.43 -6.12 8.38
C GLY A 249 14.03 -4.65 8.22
N THR A 250 14.63 -3.97 7.24
CA THR A 250 14.51 -2.51 7.02
C THR A 250 13.47 -2.11 5.98
N GLY A 251 12.64 -3.04 5.50
CA GLY A 251 11.72 -2.77 4.41
C GLY A 251 10.70 -1.66 4.71
N LEU A 252 10.45 -0.80 3.72
CA LEU A 252 9.56 0.36 3.82
C LEU A 252 8.45 0.29 2.74
N LEU A 253 7.25 0.75 3.10
CA LEU A 253 6.20 1.10 2.15
C LEU A 253 6.20 2.61 1.92
N GLU A 254 6.37 3.05 0.67
CA GLU A 254 6.37 4.48 0.33
C GLU A 254 5.27 4.85 -0.66
N ILE A 255 4.50 5.89 -0.33
CA ILE A 255 3.58 6.54 -1.26
C ILE A 255 4.32 7.67 -1.97
N THR A 256 4.80 7.41 -3.18
CA THR A 256 5.77 8.31 -3.85
C THR A 256 5.17 9.18 -4.95
N THR A 257 4.05 8.76 -5.56
CA THR A 257 3.44 9.48 -6.70
C THR A 257 1.91 9.45 -6.64
N GLY A 258 1.29 10.59 -6.90
CA GLY A 258 -0.16 10.73 -7.00
C GLY A 258 -0.91 10.38 -5.72
N THR A 259 -2.19 10.03 -5.88
CA THR A 259 -3.03 9.48 -4.81
C THR A 259 -3.02 7.96 -4.90
N CYS A 260 -2.68 7.28 -3.81
CA CYS A 260 -2.77 5.84 -3.71
C CYS A 260 -3.95 5.43 -2.82
N ARG A 261 -4.45 4.20 -3.01
CA ARG A 261 -5.59 3.67 -2.25
C ARG A 261 -5.26 2.34 -1.58
N LEU A 262 -5.71 2.17 -0.34
CA LEU A 262 -5.75 0.89 0.35
C LEU A 262 -7.20 0.57 0.69
N ASP A 263 -7.65 -0.62 0.31
CA ASP A 263 -8.98 -1.11 0.64
C ASP A 263 -8.84 -2.43 1.40
N SER A 264 -9.24 -2.44 2.66
CA SER A 264 -9.26 -3.66 3.47
C SER A 264 -7.86 -4.31 3.60
N VAL A 265 -6.81 -3.50 3.68
CA VAL A 265 -5.41 -3.89 3.80
C VAL A 265 -4.94 -3.79 5.26
N THR A 266 -4.22 -4.81 5.75
CA THR A 266 -3.48 -4.73 7.01
C THR A 266 -2.04 -4.27 6.78
N LEU A 267 -1.59 -3.25 7.52
CA LEU A 267 -0.19 -2.77 7.48
C LEU A 267 0.63 -3.36 8.62
N ASN A 268 1.59 -4.22 8.28
CA ASN A 268 2.62 -4.77 9.16
C ASN A 268 4.02 -4.27 8.74
N ILE A 269 4.10 -3.02 8.27
CA ILE A 269 5.27 -2.43 7.63
C ILE A 269 5.35 -0.94 7.99
N PRO A 270 6.56 -0.39 8.27
CA PRO A 270 6.74 1.06 8.31
C PRO A 270 6.22 1.68 7.00
N THR A 271 5.40 2.72 7.10
CA THR A 271 4.76 3.32 5.93
C THR A 271 5.00 4.82 5.91
N ASP A 272 5.49 5.36 4.81
CA ASP A 272 5.75 6.78 4.64
C ASP A 272 4.87 7.36 3.51
N ILE A 273 4.06 8.37 3.84
CA ILE A 273 3.38 9.20 2.85
C ILE A 273 4.28 10.40 2.56
N VAL A 274 4.93 10.40 1.40
CA VAL A 274 5.89 11.44 1.00
C VAL A 274 5.17 12.79 0.80
N GLY A 275 5.86 13.89 1.09
CA GLY A 275 5.38 15.26 0.95
C GLY A 275 4.61 15.52 -0.35
N GLY A 276 3.40 16.07 -0.23
CA GLY A 276 2.51 16.38 -1.36
C GLY A 276 1.82 15.16 -1.98
N ARG A 277 1.69 14.05 -1.23
CA ARG A 277 0.98 12.83 -1.64
C ARG A 277 -0.20 12.53 -0.74
N ASN A 278 -1.11 11.72 -1.27
CA ASN A 278 -2.30 11.28 -0.56
C ASN A 278 -2.35 9.76 -0.48
N LEU A 279 -2.61 9.24 0.71
CA LEU A 279 -3.04 7.87 0.93
C LEU A 279 -4.51 7.88 1.32
N VAL A 280 -5.33 7.19 0.54
CA VAL A 280 -6.77 7.07 0.78
C VAL A 280 -7.10 5.67 1.25
N ILE A 281 -7.82 5.57 2.36
CA ILE A 281 -8.37 4.33 2.88
C ILE A 281 -9.84 4.26 2.45
N SER A 282 -10.15 3.33 1.53
CA SER A 282 -11.51 3.16 1.01
C SER A 282 -12.29 2.03 1.68
N GLY A 283 -11.60 1.11 2.35
CA GLY A 283 -12.23 0.01 3.10
C GLY A 283 -12.79 0.45 4.46
N PRO A 284 -13.28 -0.49 5.29
CA PRO A 284 -13.94 -0.22 6.58
C PRO A 284 -12.98 0.21 7.71
N GLY A 285 -11.77 0.63 7.39
CA GLY A 285 -10.73 0.96 8.36
C GLY A 285 -9.32 0.63 7.89
N LEU A 286 -8.36 0.79 8.80
CA LEU A 286 -6.95 0.51 8.61
C LEU A 286 -6.37 -0.15 9.87
N PRO A 287 -6.19 -1.48 9.87
CA PRO A 287 -5.35 -2.16 10.86
C PRO A 287 -3.88 -1.81 10.58
N ASN A 288 -3.32 -0.95 11.41
CA ASN A 288 -1.92 -0.52 11.35
C ASN A 288 -1.16 -1.07 12.57
N ASN A 289 -0.24 -2.00 12.34
CA ASN A 289 0.58 -2.62 13.37
C ASN A 289 2.01 -2.06 13.40
N ASN A 290 2.29 -0.98 12.66
CA ASN A 290 3.60 -0.35 12.60
C ASN A 290 3.49 1.19 12.61
N ILE A 291 4.58 1.89 12.30
CA ILE A 291 4.54 3.34 12.16
C ILE A 291 4.09 3.75 10.75
N LEU A 292 3.05 4.59 10.67
CA LEU A 292 2.65 5.29 9.46
C LEU A 292 3.00 6.77 9.62
N ARG A 293 3.98 7.28 8.86
CA ARG A 293 4.39 8.68 8.88
C ARG A 293 3.71 9.48 7.78
N ILE A 294 3.23 10.66 8.16
CA ILE A 294 2.68 11.63 7.22
C ILE A 294 3.71 12.76 7.05
N ASN A 295 4.19 12.92 5.82
CA ASN A 295 5.18 13.93 5.43
C ASN A 295 6.53 13.85 6.18
N PRO A 296 7.17 12.68 6.26
CA PRO A 296 8.44 12.51 6.97
C PRO A 296 9.59 13.31 6.35
N ASN A 297 9.48 13.70 5.08
CA ASN A 297 10.48 14.50 4.36
C ASN A 297 10.23 16.02 4.44
N LEU A 298 9.28 16.49 5.27
CA LEU A 298 9.00 17.91 5.49
C LEU A 298 8.69 18.70 4.20
N GLY A 299 8.02 18.06 3.22
CA GLY A 299 7.62 18.70 1.98
C GLY A 299 6.62 19.84 2.21
N GLY A 300 6.80 20.96 1.50
CA GLY A 300 5.98 22.18 1.65
C GLY A 300 4.59 22.13 0.98
N VAL A 301 4.04 20.94 0.72
CA VAL A 301 2.71 20.73 0.15
C VAL A 301 1.94 19.79 1.07
N GLY A 302 0.63 20.03 1.20
CA GLY A 302 -0.25 19.20 2.03
C GLY A 302 -0.13 17.71 1.69
N THR A 303 0.07 16.91 2.72
CA THR A 303 0.21 15.45 2.65
C THR A 303 -0.87 14.83 3.51
N ILE A 304 -1.65 13.93 2.93
CA ILE A 304 -2.94 13.56 3.51
C ILE A 304 -3.04 12.04 3.66
N LEU A 305 -3.32 11.60 4.89
CA LEU A 305 -4.01 10.33 5.14
C LEU A 305 -5.51 10.61 5.21
N ARG A 306 -6.30 10.02 4.30
CA ARG A 306 -7.74 10.26 4.20
C ARG A 306 -8.53 8.97 4.29
N PHE A 307 -9.60 8.97 5.07
CA PHE A 307 -10.59 7.90 5.10
C PHE A 307 -11.83 8.32 4.30
N ASP A 308 -12.20 7.55 3.27
CA ASP A 308 -13.38 7.87 2.45
C ASP A 308 -14.69 7.35 3.07
N ASN A 309 -14.60 6.36 3.96
CA ASN A 309 -15.73 5.78 4.68
C ASN A 309 -15.48 5.79 6.19
N SER A 310 -16.56 5.73 6.98
CA SER A 310 -16.44 5.47 8.41
C SER A 310 -15.81 4.10 8.64
N GLY A 311 -14.98 3.99 9.68
CA GLY A 311 -14.20 2.79 9.90
C GLY A 311 -13.28 2.87 11.10
N VAL A 312 -12.55 1.79 11.36
CA VAL A 312 -11.65 1.70 12.51
C VAL A 312 -10.21 1.99 12.07
N LEU A 313 -9.56 2.99 12.67
CA LEU A 313 -8.10 3.11 12.69
C LEU A 313 -7.60 2.41 13.96
N GLY A 314 -7.01 1.23 13.80
CA GLY A 314 -6.62 0.39 14.92
C GLY A 314 -5.33 -0.37 14.64
N GLY A 315 -5.13 -1.47 15.37
CA GLY A 315 -3.88 -2.23 15.37
C GLY A 315 -2.96 -1.80 16.52
N THR A 316 -1.72 -2.32 16.52
CA THR A 316 -0.75 -2.05 17.59
C THR A 316 0.23 -0.91 17.28
N GLY A 317 0.08 -0.30 16.11
CA GLY A 317 1.00 0.69 15.57
C GLY A 317 0.68 2.13 15.98
N GLN A 318 1.22 3.06 15.21
CA GLN A 318 0.97 4.49 15.38
C GLN A 318 0.89 5.23 14.05
N VAL A 319 0.11 6.31 14.01
CA VAL A 319 0.24 7.37 13.00
C VAL A 319 1.12 8.48 13.56
N GLN A 320 2.20 8.82 12.86
CA GLN A 320 3.06 9.95 13.20
C GLN A 320 2.90 11.06 12.16
N MET A 321 2.40 12.22 12.59
CA MET A 321 2.27 13.41 11.76
C MET A 321 3.52 14.29 11.93
N VAL A 322 4.31 14.47 10.87
CA VAL A 322 5.68 14.99 11.01
C VAL A 322 5.81 16.49 10.70
N ALA A 323 5.03 17.01 9.75
CA ALA A 323 5.13 18.38 9.29
C ALA A 323 3.95 19.24 9.80
N GLY A 324 4.27 20.32 10.53
CA GLY A 324 3.29 21.18 11.16
C GLY A 324 2.37 21.94 10.20
N GLY A 325 1.38 22.65 10.74
CA GLY A 325 0.42 23.41 9.93
C GLY A 325 -0.40 22.51 9.01
N VAL A 326 -0.54 22.88 7.74
CA VAL A 326 -1.32 22.13 6.74
C VAL A 326 -0.54 20.97 6.09
N PHE A 327 0.72 20.76 6.46
CA PHE A 327 1.62 19.89 5.70
C PHE A 327 1.45 18.39 6.01
N SER A 328 1.06 18.04 7.24
CA SER A 328 0.57 16.70 7.60
C SER A 328 -0.89 16.79 8.01
N GLN A 329 -1.75 15.99 7.36
CA GLN A 329 -3.18 16.00 7.61
C GLN A 329 -3.76 14.59 7.76
N LEU A 330 -4.65 14.44 8.75
CA LEU A 330 -5.55 13.30 8.88
C LEU A 330 -6.99 13.77 8.62
N ASN A 331 -7.59 13.28 7.54
CA ASN A 331 -8.88 13.75 7.03
C ASN A 331 -9.88 12.59 6.90
N THR A 332 -11.16 12.93 6.89
CA THR A 332 -12.25 12.05 6.44
C THR A 332 -12.97 12.65 5.23
N ALA A 333 -13.74 11.84 4.51
CA ALA A 333 -14.81 12.34 3.66
C ALA A 333 -15.90 13.03 4.51
N ALA A 334 -16.67 13.91 3.88
CA ALA A 334 -17.80 14.55 4.55
C ALA A 334 -18.77 13.47 5.09
N GLY A 335 -19.12 13.57 6.37
CA GLY A 335 -19.98 12.61 7.06
C GLY A 335 -19.34 11.28 7.45
N ALA A 336 -18.07 11.04 7.10
CA ALA A 336 -17.33 9.87 7.58
C ALA A 336 -16.67 10.15 8.93
N THR A 337 -16.73 9.16 9.81
CA THR A 337 -16.15 9.19 11.16
C THR A 337 -15.24 7.99 11.36
N ILE A 338 -14.01 8.24 11.80
CA ILE A 338 -13.08 7.17 12.19
C ILE A 338 -13.15 6.89 13.69
N THR A 339 -13.17 5.61 14.05
CA THR A 339 -12.95 5.17 15.43
C THR A 339 -11.47 4.84 15.59
N HIS A 340 -10.78 5.61 16.43
CA HIS A 340 -9.38 5.38 16.77
C HIS A 340 -9.28 4.48 18.00
N ASP A 341 -9.01 3.20 17.76
CA ASP A 341 -9.10 2.16 18.79
C ASP A 341 -7.75 1.83 19.43
N ALA A 342 -7.79 1.55 20.74
CA ALA A 342 -6.63 1.10 21.48
C ALA A 342 -6.13 -0.28 21.00
N PRO A 343 -4.82 -0.56 21.04
CA PRO A 343 -3.76 0.30 21.59
C PRO A 343 -3.08 1.20 20.54
N HIS A 344 -3.68 1.40 19.36
CA HIS A 344 -3.11 2.27 18.32
C HIS A 344 -2.96 3.71 18.84
N THR A 345 -1.92 4.44 18.41
CA THR A 345 -1.74 5.85 18.81
C THR A 345 -1.65 6.81 17.62
N ILE A 346 -1.95 8.09 17.86
CA ILE A 346 -1.68 9.18 16.91
C ILE A 346 -0.77 10.18 17.62
N ARG A 347 0.31 10.62 16.96
CA ARG A 347 1.22 11.59 17.54
C ARG A 347 1.81 12.58 16.54
N GLY A 348 2.39 13.66 17.03
CA GLY A 348 3.16 14.61 16.22
C GLY A 348 2.52 15.98 16.09
N VAL A 349 2.58 16.54 14.88
CA VAL A 349 2.17 17.92 14.55
C VAL A 349 1.39 17.95 13.24
N GLY A 350 0.60 19.00 13.03
CA GLY A 350 -0.20 19.15 11.81
C GLY A 350 -1.70 19.26 12.12
N GLN A 351 -2.55 18.74 11.24
CA GLN A 351 -4.00 18.91 11.35
C GLN A 351 -4.78 17.59 11.35
N VAL A 352 -5.55 17.37 12.41
CA VAL A 352 -6.58 16.34 12.47
C VAL A 352 -7.92 16.99 12.13
N ASN A 353 -8.26 16.95 10.85
CA ASN A 353 -9.53 17.46 10.31
C ASN A 353 -10.62 16.38 10.31
N ALA A 354 -10.24 15.11 10.48
CA ALA A 354 -11.16 13.98 10.48
C ALA A 354 -12.24 14.09 11.56
N GLY A 355 -13.46 13.65 11.21
CA GLY A 355 -14.47 13.24 12.20
C GLY A 355 -13.95 12.02 12.94
N LEU A 356 -13.91 12.09 14.27
CA LEU A 356 -13.09 11.16 15.06
C LEU A 356 -13.76 10.81 16.40
N ILE A 357 -13.82 9.51 16.69
CA ILE A 357 -14.06 8.96 18.03
C ILE A 357 -12.72 8.42 18.53
N ASN A 358 -12.13 9.08 19.52
CA ASN A 358 -10.87 8.69 20.11
C ASN A 358 -11.08 7.76 21.32
N ASN A 359 -10.78 6.48 21.15
CA ASN A 359 -10.76 5.47 22.21
C ASN A 359 -9.33 5.12 22.66
N SER A 360 -8.32 5.91 22.26
CA SER A 360 -6.91 5.68 22.57
C SER A 360 -6.18 7.01 22.87
N THR A 361 -4.86 7.05 22.69
CA THR A 361 -4.05 8.24 22.98
C THR A 361 -3.71 9.02 21.71
N ILE A 362 -3.96 10.33 21.75
CA ILE A 362 -3.51 11.29 20.74
C ILE A 362 -2.58 12.30 21.41
N THR A 363 -1.31 12.35 21.00
CA THR A 363 -0.27 13.17 21.65
C THR A 363 0.31 14.21 20.68
N ALA A 364 0.19 15.49 21.03
CA ALA A 364 1.01 16.54 20.45
C ALA A 364 2.42 16.47 21.07
N ASP A 365 3.44 16.28 20.24
CA ASP A 365 4.83 16.18 20.70
C ASP A 365 5.83 16.88 19.75
N GLY A 366 5.35 17.98 19.16
CA GLY A 366 6.17 18.94 18.43
C GLY A 366 6.85 19.96 19.34
N GLN A 367 7.69 20.81 18.74
CA GLN A 367 8.26 21.96 19.44
C GLN A 367 7.19 23.03 19.72
N PRO A 368 7.39 23.93 20.70
CA PRO A 368 6.45 25.01 20.98
C PRO A 368 6.22 25.87 19.73
N GLY A 369 4.97 26.25 19.48
CA GLY A 369 4.55 26.98 18.27
C GLY A 369 4.35 26.12 17.03
N VAL A 370 4.63 24.80 17.09
CA VAL A 370 4.35 23.84 16.02
C VAL A 370 3.33 22.81 16.54
N PRO A 371 2.04 23.18 16.59
CA PRO A 371 1.04 22.39 17.28
C PRO A 371 0.56 21.16 16.49
N LEU A 372 0.00 20.21 17.22
CA LEU A 372 -1.07 19.37 16.68
C LEU A 372 -2.40 20.13 16.79
N GLN A 373 -3.15 20.19 15.70
CA GLN A 373 -4.40 20.95 15.63
C GLN A 373 -5.57 20.01 15.44
N LEU A 374 -6.50 19.99 16.39
CA LEU A 374 -7.80 19.33 16.25
C LEU A 374 -8.81 20.37 15.73
N ARG A 375 -9.36 20.15 14.53
CA ARG A 375 -10.23 21.13 13.87
C ARG A 375 -11.20 20.53 12.85
N VAL A 376 -12.02 21.39 12.24
CA VAL A 376 -13.07 21.10 11.23
C VAL A 376 -14.24 20.30 11.77
N GLU A 377 -14.11 18.99 11.91
CA GLU A 377 -15.19 18.12 12.41
C GLU A 377 -15.12 18.03 13.94
N ASP A 378 -16.28 18.01 14.57
CA ASP A 378 -16.42 17.70 15.99
C ASP A 378 -15.87 16.30 16.30
N LYS A 379 -15.37 16.11 17.52
CA LYS A 379 -14.69 14.88 17.94
C LYS A 379 -15.24 14.38 19.25
N THR A 380 -15.39 13.07 19.38
CA THR A 380 -15.62 12.41 20.66
C THR A 380 -14.28 11.94 21.21
N ASN A 381 -13.99 12.24 22.46
CA ASN A 381 -12.81 11.77 23.16
C ASN A 381 -13.24 10.91 24.35
N ASN A 382 -13.10 9.59 24.23
CA ASN A 382 -13.37 8.63 25.29
C ASN A 382 -12.10 8.24 26.07
N ALA A 383 -10.93 8.73 25.65
CA ALA A 383 -9.64 8.35 26.20
C ALA A 383 -8.75 9.60 26.43
N VAL A 384 -7.58 9.71 25.79
CA VAL A 384 -6.60 10.76 26.11
C VAL A 384 -6.28 11.60 24.88
N LEU A 385 -6.42 12.92 25.04
CA LEU A 385 -5.74 13.92 24.23
C LEU A 385 -4.63 14.53 25.08
N GLU A 386 -3.42 14.66 24.55
CA GLU A 386 -2.25 15.08 25.33
C GLU A 386 -1.40 16.10 24.57
N ALA A 387 -0.91 17.11 25.29
CA ALA A 387 0.29 17.86 24.91
C ALA A 387 1.45 17.37 25.78
N ALA A 388 2.48 16.83 25.13
CA ALA A 388 3.71 16.39 25.78
C ALA A 388 4.55 17.60 26.27
N PRO A 389 5.66 17.39 27.01
CA PRO A 389 6.53 18.48 27.43
C PRO A 389 6.98 19.34 26.24
N ASP A 390 7.02 20.65 26.45
CA ASP A 390 7.38 21.64 25.43
C ASP A 390 6.60 21.50 24.11
N SER A 391 5.32 21.09 24.19
CA SER A 391 4.47 20.84 23.01
C SER A 391 3.12 21.54 23.11
N ASP A 392 2.54 21.86 21.95
CA ASP A 392 1.25 22.55 21.85
C ASP A 392 0.17 21.64 21.25
N LEU A 393 -0.96 21.50 21.95
CA LEU A 393 -2.20 20.95 21.39
C LEU A 393 -3.23 22.06 21.23
N TRP A 394 -3.70 22.28 20.00
CA TRP A 394 -4.73 23.28 19.71
C TRP A 394 -6.07 22.60 19.40
N ILE A 395 -7.13 23.13 20.00
CA ILE A 395 -8.51 22.75 19.69
C ILE A 395 -9.18 23.98 19.09
N ASP A 396 -9.49 23.91 17.79
CA ASP A 396 -9.87 25.08 17.00
C ASP A 396 -11.25 24.93 16.36
N SER A 397 -12.18 25.75 16.85
CA SER A 397 -13.51 25.97 16.29
C SER A 397 -14.37 24.70 16.19
N ILE A 398 -14.17 23.76 17.12
CA ILE A 398 -14.89 22.49 17.22
C ILE A 398 -15.37 22.21 18.64
N THR A 399 -16.29 21.25 18.74
CA THR A 399 -16.68 20.58 19.97
C THR A 399 -15.82 19.33 20.20
N ILE A 400 -15.30 19.18 21.42
CA ILE A 400 -14.79 17.90 21.94
C ILE A 400 -15.78 17.37 22.96
N ASP A 401 -16.40 16.23 22.67
CA ASP A 401 -17.26 15.52 23.61
C ASP A 401 -16.44 14.50 24.42
N GLN A 402 -16.23 14.78 25.71
CA GLN A 402 -15.53 13.92 26.67
C GLN A 402 -16.50 13.19 27.63
N THR A 403 -17.81 13.22 27.37
CA THR A 403 -18.80 12.62 28.27
C THR A 403 -18.65 11.10 28.41
N GLY A 404 -18.02 10.44 27.43
CA GLY A 404 -17.61 9.03 27.50
C GLY A 404 -16.43 8.72 28.42
N GLY A 405 -15.93 9.69 29.19
CA GLY A 405 -14.87 9.50 30.19
C GLY A 405 -13.47 9.94 29.73
N GLY A 406 -13.36 10.72 28.65
CA GLY A 406 -12.07 11.19 28.17
C GLY A 406 -11.43 12.29 29.00
N SER A 407 -10.14 12.52 28.78
CA SER A 407 -9.33 13.58 29.39
C SER A 407 -8.51 14.34 28.34
N ILE A 408 -8.21 15.61 28.63
CA ILE A 408 -7.24 16.44 27.89
C ILE A 408 -6.12 16.79 28.86
N ASN A 409 -4.87 16.49 28.51
CA ASN A 409 -3.74 16.56 29.44
C ASN A 409 -2.62 17.46 28.92
N ALA A 410 -2.23 18.47 29.71
CA ALA A 410 -0.99 19.22 29.55
C ALA A 410 0.11 18.54 30.40
N THR A 411 0.88 17.64 29.80
CA THR A 411 1.82 16.80 30.54
C THR A 411 3.23 17.39 30.55
N GLY A 412 3.73 17.75 31.74
CA GLY A 412 5.11 18.18 31.95
C GLY A 412 5.36 19.66 31.66
N ALA A 413 6.62 20.07 31.81
CA ALA A 413 7.01 21.47 31.67
C ALA A 413 6.81 21.96 30.23
N GLY A 414 6.37 23.21 30.08
CA GLY A 414 6.18 23.86 28.78
C GLY A 414 5.03 23.30 27.92
N SER A 415 4.27 22.32 28.39
CA SER A 415 3.10 21.78 27.67
C SER A 415 1.94 22.78 27.67
N LEU A 416 1.28 22.95 26.52
CA LEU A 416 0.21 23.93 26.32
C LEU A 416 -1.00 23.30 25.63
N ILE A 417 -2.17 23.47 26.24
CA ILE A 417 -3.47 23.24 25.60
C ILE A 417 -4.06 24.60 25.24
N SER A 418 -4.36 24.83 23.97
CA SER A 418 -4.97 26.08 23.49
C SER A 418 -6.39 25.86 23.00
N LEU A 419 -7.38 26.46 23.68
CA LEU A 419 -8.77 26.50 23.23
C LEU A 419 -9.01 27.76 22.39
N ARG A 420 -9.51 27.54 21.17
CA ARG A 420 -9.71 28.58 20.16
C ARG A 420 -11.11 28.47 19.60
N SER A 421 -12.05 29.29 20.09
CA SER A 421 -13.48 29.18 19.75
C SER A 421 -14.04 27.76 19.94
N ALA A 422 -13.52 27.02 20.91
CA ALA A 422 -13.82 25.60 21.11
C ALA A 422 -14.88 25.39 22.20
N THR A 423 -15.60 24.28 22.09
CA THR A 423 -16.50 23.79 23.15
C THR A 423 -15.97 22.45 23.67
N ILE A 424 -15.91 22.28 25.00
CA ILE A 424 -15.58 21.00 25.63
C ILE A 424 -16.79 20.55 26.45
N LEU A 425 -17.22 19.29 26.28
CA LEU A 425 -18.35 18.69 27.00
C LEU A 425 -17.86 17.58 27.92
N GLY A 426 -18.13 17.67 29.22
CA GLY A 426 -17.81 16.63 30.19
C GLY A 426 -16.31 16.41 30.42
N GLY A 427 -16.00 15.34 31.15
CA GLY A 427 -14.61 14.91 31.38
C GLY A 427 -13.77 15.89 32.20
N SER A 428 -12.45 15.78 32.05
CA SER A 428 -11.48 16.63 32.73
C SER A 428 -10.42 17.20 31.79
N ILE A 429 -9.89 18.36 32.17
CA ILE A 429 -8.65 18.91 31.64
C ILE A 429 -7.64 18.95 32.77
N ASN A 430 -6.47 18.33 32.58
CA ASN A 430 -5.49 18.10 33.63
C ASN A 430 -4.13 18.67 33.23
N ALA A 431 -3.32 19.06 34.21
CA ALA A 431 -1.91 19.35 34.01
C ALA A 431 -1.01 18.58 34.98
N THR A 432 0.22 18.34 34.55
CA THR A 432 1.31 17.93 35.44
C THR A 432 2.49 18.87 35.25
N GLY A 433 3.28 19.10 36.30
CA GLY A 433 4.38 20.06 36.23
C GLY A 433 3.88 21.48 36.00
N THR A 434 4.34 22.13 34.93
CA THR A 434 3.95 23.51 34.56
C THR A 434 3.03 23.56 33.33
N GLY A 435 2.33 22.46 33.03
CA GLY A 435 1.36 22.44 31.95
C GLY A 435 0.27 23.50 32.11
N LEU A 436 -0.21 24.05 31.01
CA LEU A 436 -1.14 25.19 31.00
C LEU A 436 -2.31 24.95 30.04
N LEU A 437 -3.50 25.36 30.45
CA LEU A 437 -4.65 25.57 29.58
C LEU A 437 -4.78 27.07 29.29
N GLU A 438 -4.86 27.44 28.01
CA GLU A 438 -5.10 28.82 27.60
C GLU A 438 -6.34 28.97 26.71
N ILE A 439 -7.16 29.98 27.02
CA ILE A 439 -8.23 30.46 26.13
C ILE A 439 -7.64 31.57 25.27
N THR A 440 -7.31 31.27 24.01
CA THR A 440 -6.48 32.17 23.18
C THR A 440 -7.24 32.88 22.07
N THR A 441 -8.39 32.35 21.63
CA THR A 441 -9.16 32.92 20.51
C THR A 441 -10.66 32.76 20.73
N GLY A 442 -11.43 33.79 20.35
CA GLY A 442 -12.90 33.73 20.34
C GLY A 442 -13.52 33.55 21.73
N THR A 443 -14.75 33.03 21.72
CA THR A 443 -15.46 32.59 22.92
C THR A 443 -15.34 31.08 23.00
N CYS A 444 -14.80 30.56 24.09
CA CYS A 444 -14.75 29.12 24.36
C CYS A 444 -15.83 28.75 25.39
N ARG A 445 -16.30 27.50 25.36
CA ARG A 445 -17.29 26.98 26.29
C ARG A 445 -16.80 25.72 26.98
N LEU A 446 -16.97 25.63 28.30
CA LEU A 446 -16.80 24.42 29.07
C LEU A 446 -18.16 24.03 29.64
N ASP A 447 -18.64 22.83 29.30
CA ASP A 447 -19.89 22.28 29.78
C ASP A 447 -19.64 21.09 30.67
N SER A 448 -19.90 21.23 31.98
CA SER A 448 -19.72 20.13 32.93
C SER A 448 -18.29 19.54 32.95
N VAL A 449 -17.28 20.40 32.76
CA VAL A 449 -15.85 20.03 32.71
C VAL A 449 -15.19 20.24 34.06
N THR A 450 -14.36 19.29 34.51
CA THR A 450 -13.47 19.48 35.67
C THR A 450 -12.11 20.02 35.24
N LEU A 451 -11.67 21.14 35.83
CA LEU A 451 -10.34 21.71 35.62
C LEU A 451 -9.40 21.28 36.75
N ASN A 452 -8.36 20.53 36.39
CA ASN A 452 -7.22 20.16 37.24
C ASN A 452 -5.92 20.70 36.61
N THR A 453 -5.99 21.90 36.05
CA THR A 453 -4.90 22.54 35.30
C THR A 453 -4.89 24.03 35.59
N PRO A 454 -3.71 24.66 35.72
CA PRO A 454 -3.61 26.11 35.62
C PRO A 454 -4.29 26.55 34.32
N THR A 455 -5.13 27.56 34.41
CA THR A 455 -5.97 28.01 33.29
C THR A 455 -5.89 29.53 33.15
N ASP A 456 -5.59 30.00 31.94
CA ASP A 456 -5.50 31.42 31.62
C ASP A 456 -6.57 31.82 30.62
N ILE A 457 -7.36 32.82 30.98
CA ILE A 457 -8.22 33.53 30.04
C ILE A 457 -7.47 34.76 29.55
N VAL A 458 -6.92 34.68 28.34
CA VAL A 458 -6.11 35.75 27.76
C VAL A 458 -6.95 37.03 27.57
N GLY A 459 -6.32 38.20 27.67
CA GLY A 459 -6.89 39.52 27.43
C GLY A 459 -7.82 39.58 26.21
N GLY A 460 -9.06 40.04 26.39
CA GLY A 460 -10.04 40.15 25.30
C GLY A 460 -10.71 38.84 24.88
N ARG A 461 -10.63 37.79 25.70
CA ARG A 461 -11.26 36.48 25.46
C ARG A 461 -12.39 36.20 26.44
N ASN A 462 -13.28 35.31 26.01
CA ASN A 462 -14.44 34.91 26.78
C ASN A 462 -14.39 33.40 27.04
N LEU A 463 -14.56 33.02 28.30
CA LEU A 463 -14.84 31.65 28.71
C LEU A 463 -16.26 31.59 29.25
N VAL A 464 -17.10 30.77 28.63
CA VAL A 464 -18.46 30.49 29.08
C VAL A 464 -18.47 29.14 29.78
N ILE A 465 -19.03 29.10 30.98
CA ILE A 465 -19.27 27.89 31.75
C ILE A 465 -20.76 27.57 31.65
N SER A 466 -21.09 26.33 31.32
CA SER A 466 -22.46 25.82 31.33
C SER A 466 -22.54 24.48 32.07
N GLY A 467 -23.75 24.07 32.43
CA GLY A 467 -23.97 22.88 33.27
C GLY A 467 -23.87 23.21 34.77
N PRO A 468 -23.72 22.21 35.67
CA PRO A 468 -23.87 22.38 37.12
C PRO A 468 -22.72 23.15 37.82
N GLY A 469 -21.98 24.00 37.11
CA GLY A 469 -20.87 24.82 37.61
C GLY A 469 -19.52 24.47 36.98
N LEU A 470 -18.43 25.03 37.55
CA LEU A 470 -17.04 24.79 37.16
C LEU A 470 -16.24 24.23 38.34
N PRO A 471 -16.10 22.90 38.47
CA PRO A 471 -15.13 22.31 39.38
C PRO A 471 -13.72 22.72 38.94
N ASN A 472 -13.10 23.66 39.66
CA ASN A 472 -11.75 24.12 39.41
C ASN A 472 -10.85 23.81 40.61
N ASN A 473 -9.94 22.87 40.41
CA ASN A 473 -9.01 22.37 41.43
C ASN A 473 -7.60 22.99 41.30
N ASP A 474 -7.44 24.00 40.45
CA ASP A 474 -6.16 24.69 40.23
C ASP A 474 -6.37 26.21 40.02
N LEU A 475 -5.30 26.93 39.67
CA LEU A 475 -5.31 28.36 39.45
C LEU A 475 -6.04 28.73 38.16
N LEU A 476 -7.11 29.53 38.27
CA LEU A 476 -7.75 30.19 37.13
C LEU A 476 -7.38 31.68 37.12
N ARG A 477 -6.62 32.12 36.12
CA ARG A 477 -6.22 33.52 35.93
C ARG A 477 -7.08 34.18 34.85
N ILE A 478 -7.59 35.36 35.16
CA ILE A 478 -8.37 36.19 34.23
C ILE A 478 -7.51 37.38 33.83
N ASN A 479 -7.27 37.55 32.53
CA ASN A 479 -6.43 38.60 31.95
C ASN A 479 -4.97 38.64 32.50
N PRO A 480 -4.26 37.50 32.59
CA PRO A 480 -2.90 37.46 33.13
C PRO A 480 -1.88 38.23 32.26
N ASN A 481 -2.18 38.46 30.99
CA ASN A 481 -1.34 39.21 30.06
C ASN A 481 -1.64 40.72 30.04
N LEU A 482 -2.52 41.21 30.93
CA LEU A 482 -2.87 42.64 31.05
C LEU A 482 -3.35 43.28 29.74
N GLY A 483 -4.11 42.52 28.94
CA GLY A 483 -4.68 43.01 27.69
C GLY A 483 -5.71 44.13 27.93
N GLY A 484 -5.71 45.14 27.06
CA GLY A 484 -6.57 46.34 27.18
C GLY A 484 -8.03 46.17 26.78
N THR A 485 -8.49 44.94 26.53
CA THR A 485 -9.88 44.62 26.17
C THR A 485 -10.49 43.72 27.24
N GLY A 486 -11.80 43.84 27.45
CA GLY A 486 -12.51 43.11 28.50
C GLY A 486 -12.33 41.60 28.36
N THR A 487 -11.89 40.95 29.44
CA THR A 487 -11.81 39.49 29.56
C THR A 487 -12.97 39.01 30.41
N ILE A 488 -13.73 38.02 29.91
CA ILE A 488 -14.99 37.61 30.53
C ILE A 488 -14.90 36.13 30.91
N LEU A 489 -15.19 35.85 32.19
CA LEU A 489 -15.64 34.55 32.65
C LEU A 489 -17.15 34.65 32.90
N ARG A 490 -17.96 33.89 32.14
CA ARG A 490 -19.42 33.93 32.21
C ARG A 490 -19.97 32.57 32.63
N PHE A 491 -21.02 32.58 33.46
CA PHE A 491 -21.75 31.37 33.85
C PHE A 491 -23.16 31.44 33.26
N ASP A 492 -23.48 30.48 32.40
CA ASP A 492 -24.79 30.30 31.77
C ASP A 492 -25.44 29.06 32.44
N ASN A 493 -26.34 29.31 33.40
CA ASN A 493 -27.07 28.27 34.13
C ASN A 493 -28.30 27.78 33.38
#